data_AF-A0A946UPX7-F1
#
_entry.id   AF-A0A946UPX7-F1
#
_cell.length_a   1.000
_cell.length_b   1.000
_cell.length_c   1.000
_cell.angle_alpha   90.00
_cell.angle_beta   90.00
_cell.angle_gamma   90.00
#
_symmetry.space_group_name_H-M   'P 1'
#
loop_
_entity.id
_entity.type
_entity.pdbx_description
1 polymer ?
#
loop_
_entity_poly.entity_id
_entity_poly.type
_entity_poly.pdbx_seq_one_letter_code
_entity_poly.pdbx_strand_id
1 'polypeptide(L)'
;ILLAESNERSLLRNADNLTVAPWGDLIICEDTLEHCGLVGMRPDGTQYALADNPHSASELAGVCFSPDGKTLFVNIQYPGMTVAITGPWPTV
;
A
#
# COMPACT_ATOMS: atom_id res chain seq x y z
N ILE A 1 -2.94 10.76 -18.78
CA ILE A 1 -3.09 9.30 -19.02
C ILE A 1 -3.75 8.73 -17.79
N LEU A 2 -4.84 7.98 -17.95
CA LEU A 2 -5.44 7.20 -16.87
C LEU A 2 -4.62 5.92 -16.69
N LEU A 3 -4.14 5.66 -15.47
CA LEU A 3 -3.37 4.45 -15.18
C LEU A 3 -4.30 3.26 -14.91
N ALA A 4 -5.28 3.46 -14.03
CA ALA A 4 -6.23 2.42 -13.65
C ALA A 4 -7.57 3.05 -13.20
N GLU A 5 -8.63 2.28 -13.37
CA GLU A 5 -9.98 2.54 -12.85
C GLU A 5 -10.48 1.24 -12.20
N SER A 6 -11.10 1.34 -11.02
CA SER A 6 -11.59 0.15 -10.33
C SER A 6 -12.77 -0.48 -11.06
N ASN A 7 -12.82 -1.81 -11.09
CA ASN A 7 -13.92 -2.60 -11.65
C ASN A 7 -14.08 -3.92 -10.87
N GLU A 8 -14.99 -4.79 -11.30
CA GLU A 8 -15.25 -6.09 -10.65
C GLU A 8 -14.04 -7.01 -10.50
N ARG A 9 -12.96 -6.78 -11.26
CA ARG A 9 -11.71 -7.55 -11.21
C ARG A 9 -10.59 -6.85 -10.42
N SER A 10 -10.84 -5.66 -9.89
CA SER A 10 -9.85 -4.95 -9.08
C SER A 10 -9.64 -5.65 -7.75
N LEU A 11 -8.37 -5.78 -7.36
CA LEU A 11 -7.98 -6.23 -6.02
C LEU A 11 -8.16 -5.09 -5.00
N LEU A 12 -7.88 -3.85 -5.44
CA LEU A 12 -7.95 -2.66 -4.62
C LEU A 12 -9.38 -2.33 -4.22
N ARG A 13 -9.61 -2.18 -2.91
CA ARG A 13 -10.88 -1.76 -2.32
C ARG A 13 -10.67 -0.48 -1.53
N ASN A 14 -11.61 0.46 -1.64
CA ASN A 14 -11.62 1.71 -0.89
C ASN A 14 -10.24 2.38 -0.80
N ALA A 15 -9.66 2.64 -1.97
CA ALA A 15 -8.36 3.29 -2.07
C ALA A 15 -8.37 4.65 -1.37
N ASP A 16 -7.39 4.89 -0.50
CA ASP A 16 -7.26 6.17 0.21
C ASP A 16 -5.89 6.80 -0.05
N ASN A 17 -4.85 6.37 0.68
CA ASN A 17 -3.51 6.94 0.56
C ASN A 17 -2.64 6.15 -0.44
N LEU A 18 -1.62 6.80 -1.00
CA LEU A 18 -0.68 6.15 -1.92
C LEU A 18 0.72 6.74 -1.84
N THR A 19 1.70 5.96 -2.31
CA THR A 19 3.07 6.41 -2.56
C THR A 19 3.64 5.73 -3.81
N VAL A 20 4.76 6.24 -4.32
CA VAL A 20 5.53 5.58 -5.38
C VAL A 20 6.64 4.78 -4.70
N ALA A 21 6.69 3.47 -4.95
CA ALA A 21 7.76 2.62 -4.49
C ALA A 21 9.09 3.00 -5.15
N PRO A 22 10.25 2.71 -4.52
CA PRO A 22 11.55 2.95 -5.12
C PRO A 22 11.69 2.35 -6.53
N TRP A 23 11.06 1.20 -6.79
CA TRP A 23 11.09 0.53 -8.09
C TRP A 23 10.05 1.02 -9.11
N GLY A 24 9.28 2.06 -8.78
CA GLY A 24 8.39 2.76 -9.71
C GLY A 24 6.93 2.29 -9.74
N ASP A 25 6.56 1.27 -8.97
CA ASP A 25 5.14 0.90 -8.78
C ASP A 25 4.44 1.90 -7.84
N LEU A 26 3.11 2.00 -7.94
CA LEU A 26 2.31 2.62 -6.89
C LEU A 26 2.05 1.61 -5.76
N ILE A 27 2.15 2.06 -4.51
CA ILE A 27 1.66 1.33 -3.34
C ILE A 27 0.50 2.11 -2.75
N ILE A 28 -0.62 1.43 -2.56
CA ILE A 28 -1.91 2.05 -2.22
C ILE A 28 -2.42 1.41 -0.93
N CYS A 29 -2.87 2.24 0.01
CA CYS A 29 -3.56 1.82 1.22
C CYS A 29 -5.05 1.58 0.97
N GLU A 30 -5.59 0.55 1.62
CA GLU A 30 -7.03 0.33 1.70
C GLU A 30 -7.62 0.87 3.00
N ASP A 31 -8.84 1.41 2.92
CA ASP A 31 -9.72 1.77 4.05
C ASP A 31 -11.04 0.98 3.95
N THR A 32 -11.03 -0.26 4.44
CA THR A 32 -12.23 -1.10 4.51
C THR A 32 -12.66 -1.33 5.96
N LEU A 33 -13.90 -1.80 6.13
CA LEU A 33 -14.49 -2.05 7.46
C LEU A 33 -13.93 -3.27 8.20
N GLU A 34 -13.29 -4.20 7.48
CA GLU A 34 -12.88 -5.49 8.05
C GLU A 34 -11.38 -5.75 7.92
N HIS A 35 -10.82 -5.41 6.75
CA HIS A 35 -9.51 -5.91 6.34
C HIS A 35 -8.81 -4.91 5.42
N CYS A 36 -7.69 -4.37 5.88
CA CYS A 36 -6.97 -3.33 5.17
C CYS A 36 -5.55 -3.78 4.84
N GLY A 37 -5.22 -3.83 3.56
CA GLY A 37 -3.88 -4.15 3.08
C GLY A 37 -3.22 -3.00 2.32
N LEU A 38 -2.02 -3.30 1.85
CA LEU A 38 -1.35 -2.53 0.81
C LEU A 38 -1.51 -3.26 -0.52
N VAL A 39 -2.00 -2.55 -1.52
CA VAL A 39 -2.07 -3.03 -2.91
C VAL A 39 -0.99 -2.33 -3.73
N GLY A 40 -0.14 -3.12 -4.37
CA GLY A 40 0.79 -2.63 -5.37
C GLY A 40 0.13 -2.54 -6.74
N MET A 41 0.52 -1.54 -7.53
CA MET A 41 0.05 -1.35 -8.90
C MET A 41 1.23 -0.98 -9.80
N ARG A 42 1.43 -1.80 -10.83
CA ARG A 42 2.47 -1.58 -11.85
C ARG A 42 2.11 -0.43 -12.78
N PRO A 43 3.09 0.13 -13.53
CA PRO A 43 2.83 1.16 -14.54
C PRO A 43 1.86 0.76 -15.68
N ASP A 44 1.57 -0.54 -15.83
CA ASP A 44 0.57 -1.06 -16.78
C ASP A 44 -0.84 -1.22 -16.16
N GLY A 45 -1.02 -0.81 -14.90
CA GLY A 45 -2.28 -0.92 -14.15
C GLY A 45 -2.50 -2.28 -13.48
N THR A 46 -1.59 -3.25 -13.64
CA THR A 46 -1.70 -4.57 -13.00
C THR A 46 -1.57 -4.44 -11.48
N GLN A 47 -2.58 -4.94 -10.75
CA GLN A 47 -2.65 -4.90 -9.30
C GLN A 47 -2.09 -6.18 -8.67
N TYR A 48 -1.50 -6.08 -7.48
CA TYR A 48 -1.07 -7.22 -6.68
C TYR A 48 -1.17 -6.92 -5.18
N ALA A 49 -1.44 -7.92 -4.36
CA ALA A 49 -1.37 -7.78 -2.90
C ALA A 49 0.11 -7.63 -2.48
N LEU A 50 0.45 -6.54 -1.79
CA LEU A 50 1.81 -6.30 -1.28
C LEU A 50 1.92 -6.72 0.19
N ALA A 51 0.99 -6.27 1.03
CA ALA A 51 1.01 -6.52 2.46
C ALA A 51 -0.40 -6.51 3.04
N ASP A 52 -0.51 -7.01 4.26
CA ASP A 52 -1.75 -7.09 5.01
C ASP A 52 -1.58 -6.53 6.44
N ASN A 53 -2.66 -6.01 7.04
CA ASN A 53 -2.77 -5.68 8.45
C ASN A 53 -3.49 -6.80 9.23
N PRO A 54 -2.79 -7.88 9.63
CA PRO A 54 -3.41 -8.94 10.45
C PRO A 54 -3.60 -8.52 11.91
N HIS A 55 -3.12 -7.34 12.32
CA HIS A 55 -3.15 -6.89 13.70
C HIS A 55 -4.51 -6.31 14.10
N SER A 56 -5.22 -5.67 13.17
CA SER A 56 -6.50 -5.03 13.43
C SER A 56 -7.32 -4.84 12.16
N ALA A 57 -8.61 -4.51 12.31
CA ALA A 57 -9.48 -4.09 11.22
C ALA A 57 -9.36 -2.58 10.89
N SER A 58 -8.41 -1.87 11.51
CA SER A 58 -8.22 -0.44 11.26
C SER A 58 -7.62 -0.19 9.88
N GLU A 59 -8.03 0.91 9.27
CA GLU A 59 -7.47 1.41 8.02
C GLU A 59 -5.96 1.70 8.09
N LEU A 60 -5.33 1.67 6.91
CA LEU A 60 -3.94 2.07 6.72
C LEU A 60 -3.88 3.55 6.31
N ALA A 61 -3.57 4.42 7.28
CA ALA A 61 -3.64 5.87 7.14
C ALA A 61 -2.31 6.51 6.68
N GLY A 62 -1.67 5.90 5.69
CA GLY A 62 -0.50 6.46 5.02
C GLY A 62 0.65 5.47 4.87
N VAL A 63 1.37 5.61 3.77
CA VAL A 63 2.53 4.79 3.43
C VAL A 63 3.62 5.64 2.79
N CYS A 64 4.88 5.39 3.13
CA CYS A 64 6.02 5.98 2.44
C CYS A 64 7.25 5.09 2.54
N PHE A 65 8.28 5.39 1.74
CA PHE A 65 9.58 4.75 1.84
C PHE A 65 10.60 5.72 2.42
N SER A 66 11.58 5.19 3.15
CA SER A 66 12.78 5.92 3.53
C SER A 66 13.51 6.45 2.28
N PRO A 67 14.30 7.53 2.40
CA PRO A 67 15.03 8.09 1.25
C PRO A 67 16.00 7.11 0.57
N ASP A 68 16.49 6.11 1.30
CA ASP A 68 17.35 5.05 0.77
C ASP A 68 16.57 3.84 0.21
N GLY A 69 15.24 3.88 0.24
CA GLY A 69 14.34 2.84 -0.26
C GLY A 69 14.31 1.55 0.55
N LYS A 70 15.02 1.48 1.69
CA LYS A 70 15.20 0.22 2.45
C LYS A 70 14.11 -0.06 3.47
N THR A 71 13.35 0.95 3.86
CA THR A 71 12.29 0.84 4.86
C THR A 71 10.99 1.38 4.30
N LEU A 72 9.94 0.58 4.34
CA LEU A 72 8.57 1.06 4.17
C LEU A 72 8.02 1.42 5.54
N PHE A 73 7.46 2.61 5.67
CA PHE A 73 6.68 3.02 6.83
C PHE A 73 5.20 2.99 6.46
N VAL A 74 4.37 2.42 7.32
CA VAL A 74 2.92 2.44 7.18
C VAL A 74 2.25 2.78 8.51
N ASN A 75 1.21 3.60 8.44
CA ASN A 75 0.42 4.04 9.58
C ASN A 75 -0.85 3.18 9.70
N ILE A 76 -1.16 2.72 10.91
CA ILE A 76 -2.45 2.11 11.26
C ILE A 76 -3.19 3.15 12.11
N GLN A 77 -4.36 3.59 11.64
CA GLN A 77 -5.05 4.75 12.23
C GLN A 77 -5.43 4.54 13.70
N TYR A 78 -6.04 3.40 14.03
CA TYR A 78 -6.41 3.03 15.38
C TYR A 78 -5.70 1.73 15.79
N PRO A 79 -4.96 1.72 16.92
CA PRO A 79 -4.89 2.72 17.97
C PRO A 79 -3.84 3.84 17.75
N GLY A 80 -3.37 4.06 16.52
CA GLY A 80 -2.35 5.07 16.21
C GLY A 80 -0.95 4.49 16.28
N MET A 81 -0.62 3.63 15.33
CA MET A 81 0.66 2.93 15.27
C MET A 81 1.37 3.22 13.95
N THR A 82 2.71 3.30 14.00
CA THR A 82 3.55 3.32 12.80
C THR A 82 4.43 2.09 12.80
N VAL A 83 4.42 1.34 11.70
CA VAL A 83 5.25 0.15 11.52
C VAL A 83 6.36 0.47 10.52
N ALA A 84 7.59 0.11 10.86
CA ALA A 84 8.73 0.14 9.97
C ALA A 84 9.01 -1.27 9.45
N ILE A 85 8.94 -1.46 8.14
CA ILE A 85 9.07 -2.76 7.47
C ILE A 85 10.31 -2.72 6.59
N THR A 86 11.31 -3.52 6.96
CA THR A 86 12.45 -3.84 6.09
C THR A 86 12.10 -5.09 5.27
N GLY A 87 12.27 -5.02 3.96
CA GLY A 87 12.10 -6.16 3.08
C GLY A 87 13.34 -6.38 2.21
N PRO A 88 13.38 -7.47 1.41
CA PRO A 88 14.22 -7.52 0.23
C PRO A 88 13.58 -6.66 -0.88
N TRP A 89 13.39 -5.36 -0.60
CA TRP A 89 12.77 -4.43 -1.55
C TRP A 89 13.62 -4.36 -2.83
N PRO A 90 13.00 -4.41 -4.02
CA PRO A 90 13.71 -4.15 -5.25
C PRO A 90 14.35 -2.75 -5.19
N THR A 91 15.67 -2.68 -5.26
CA THR A 91 16.40 -1.42 -5.47
C THR A 91 16.54 -1.20 -6.96
N VAL A 92 16.35 0.04 -7.40
CA VAL A 92 16.70 0.47 -8.77
C VAL A 92 18.22 0.46 -8.94
#